data_AF-A0A511CUU4-F1
#
_entry.id   AF-A0A511CUU4-F1
#
_cell.length_a   1.000
_cell.length_b   1.000
_cell.length_c   1.000
_cell.angle_alpha   90.00
_cell.angle_beta   90.00
_cell.angle_gamma   90.00
#
_symmetry.space_group_name_H-M   'P 1'
#
loop_
_entity.id
_entity.type
_entity.pdbx_description
1 polymer ?
#
loop_
_entity_poly.entity_id
_entity_poly.type
_entity_poly.pdbx_seq_one_letter_code
_entity_poly.pdbx_strand_id
1 'polypeptide(L)'
;MENRTLRQVYGGRYRPSTFLMLTLDSYGRVDADSAALDPDAYDYRRAARDAIPFPRLVDRFWQNTRRCVGWDVQYFGTVEPQKRGAPHLHAAIRGTIPRTELRALVAATYHQVWWPPHDELRYTGDRLPRWDDQVKGFVDPDTREPLPTWEQATDPDVLPEPAHTVTFGAQVHVKGILGGTEEAGRRIGYLTKSIGQAAGLDDTTSARKREHVRRLTAELAVTPCSPRCAIWLLYGIQPKGARLSMTSGRCKGKAHRPEHLGIAGRRVLVSRKWSNKSLTDHRAERAEFVRQLLARAGIQPAHAVDDGPFEWERTRPGDTDVPPRPVLLLHAIHQRQRWRADYDAALLTAGEPPHQNRSATESEAA
;
A
#
# COMPACT_ATOMS: atom_id res chain seq x y z
N MET A 1 14.95 -9.83 -22.35
CA MET A 1 14.84 -8.65 -21.48
C MET A 1 16.23 -8.44 -20.89
N GLU A 2 16.88 -7.32 -21.19
CA GLU A 2 18.25 -7.09 -20.70
C GLU A 2 18.25 -6.95 -19.18
N ASN A 3 19.11 -7.71 -18.49
CA ASN A 3 19.29 -7.63 -17.05
C ASN A 3 20.24 -6.46 -16.70
N ARG A 4 19.83 -5.23 -17.01
CA ARG A 4 20.61 -4.01 -16.76
C ARG A 4 19.97 -3.20 -15.64
N THR A 5 20.78 -2.90 -14.63
CA THR A 5 20.39 -2.15 -13.42
C THR A 5 20.94 -0.72 -13.38
N LEU A 6 21.92 -0.41 -14.24
CA LEU A 6 22.62 0.88 -14.33
C LEU A 6 22.48 1.45 -15.75
N ARG A 7 22.23 2.77 -15.85
CA ARG A 7 21.85 3.45 -17.09
C ARG A 7 22.91 4.38 -17.66
N GLN A 8 22.63 4.78 -18.92
CA GLN A 8 23.28 5.78 -19.77
C GLN A 8 23.80 6.98 -18.98
N VAL A 9 25.10 7.24 -19.17
CA VAL A 9 25.77 8.40 -18.63
C VAL A 9 25.66 9.53 -19.66
N TYR A 10 25.05 10.65 -19.27
CA TYR A 10 24.94 11.83 -20.12
C TYR A 10 26.17 12.72 -19.90
N GLY A 11 26.76 13.20 -21.00
CA GLY A 11 27.94 14.07 -20.94
C GLY A 11 29.10 13.48 -20.14
N GLY A 12 29.28 12.16 -20.17
CA GLY A 12 30.38 11.45 -19.51
C GLY A 12 30.29 11.31 -17.98
N ARG A 13 29.41 12.07 -17.30
CA ARG A 13 29.29 12.05 -15.82
C ARG A 13 27.88 11.93 -15.25
N TYR A 14 26.86 12.42 -15.95
CA TYR A 14 25.53 12.58 -15.36
C TYR A 14 24.70 11.29 -15.45
N ARG A 15 24.22 10.82 -14.29
CA ARG A 15 23.34 9.66 -14.17
C ARG A 15 21.98 10.05 -13.54
N PRO A 16 21.12 10.79 -14.26
CA PRO A 16 19.83 11.22 -13.75
C PRO A 16 18.87 10.05 -13.53
N SER A 17 18.02 10.18 -12.51
CA SER A 17 16.86 9.33 -12.25
C SER A 17 15.57 10.08 -12.56
N THR A 18 14.45 9.38 -12.66
CA THR A 18 13.15 10.00 -12.94
C THR A 18 12.27 9.97 -11.71
N PHE A 19 11.66 11.11 -11.39
CA PHE A 19 10.57 11.18 -10.43
C PHE A 19 9.25 11.39 -11.14
N LEU A 20 8.33 10.46 -10.88
CA LEU A 20 7.04 10.37 -11.52
C LEU A 20 5.96 10.53 -10.45
N MET A 21 4.98 11.39 -10.75
CA MET A 21 3.72 11.44 -10.01
C MET A 21 2.57 11.17 -10.94
N LEU A 22 1.77 10.15 -10.62
CA LEU A 22 0.54 9.78 -11.32
C LEU A 22 -0.63 9.89 -10.36
N THR A 23 -1.76 10.33 -10.88
CA THR A 23 -2.96 10.53 -10.07
C THR A 23 -4.16 9.97 -10.79
N LEU A 24 -5.17 9.56 -10.05
CA LEU A 24 -6.50 9.38 -10.63
C LEU A 24 -7.08 10.74 -11.07
N ASP A 25 -8.18 10.66 -11.82
CA ASP A 25 -8.91 11.81 -12.36
C ASP A 25 -9.52 12.69 -11.26
N SER A 26 -10.07 13.83 -11.64
CA SER A 26 -10.81 14.71 -10.75
C SER A 26 -12.27 14.28 -10.64
N TYR A 27 -12.80 14.26 -9.41
CA TYR A 27 -14.21 13.94 -9.11
C TYR A 27 -15.02 15.17 -8.70
N GLY A 28 -14.38 16.34 -8.64
CA GLY A 28 -14.96 17.60 -8.23
C GLY A 28 -13.87 18.56 -7.77
N ARG A 29 -14.20 19.85 -7.66
CA ARG A 29 -13.23 20.85 -7.19
C ARG A 29 -13.07 20.74 -5.67
N VAL A 30 -11.83 20.92 -5.20
CA VAL A 30 -11.48 20.95 -3.77
C VAL A 30 -10.86 22.29 -3.39
N ASP A 31 -10.99 22.69 -2.12
CA ASP A 31 -10.32 23.86 -1.55
C ASP A 31 -8.84 23.59 -1.19
N ALA A 32 -8.16 24.58 -0.61
CA ALA A 32 -6.76 24.48 -0.21
C ALA A 32 -6.51 23.44 0.91
N ASP A 33 -7.53 23.25 1.76
CA ASP A 33 -7.59 22.22 2.80
C ASP A 33 -8.01 20.87 2.25
N SER A 34 -8.36 20.82 0.96
CA SER A 34 -8.67 19.61 0.20
C SER A 34 -10.03 19.00 0.51
N ALA A 35 -10.94 19.79 1.06
CA ALA A 35 -12.34 19.43 1.13
C ALA A 35 -13.00 19.75 -0.22
N ALA A 36 -14.02 18.97 -0.61
CA ALA A 36 -14.87 19.33 -1.74
C ALA A 36 -15.42 20.75 -1.57
N LEU A 37 -15.31 21.59 -2.60
CA LEU A 37 -15.91 22.93 -2.59
C LEU A 37 -17.43 22.81 -2.50
N ASP A 38 -17.98 21.94 -3.34
CA ASP A 38 -19.36 21.50 -3.34
C ASP A 38 -19.39 19.99 -3.06
N PRO A 39 -19.71 19.58 -1.81
CA PRO A 39 -19.83 18.18 -1.45
C PRO A 39 -20.97 17.45 -2.14
N ASP A 40 -22.02 18.12 -2.61
CA ASP A 40 -23.18 17.46 -3.23
C ASP A 40 -22.94 17.21 -4.72
N ALA A 41 -22.13 18.05 -5.38
CA ALA A 41 -21.67 17.84 -6.76
C ALA A 41 -20.41 16.96 -6.89
N TYR A 42 -19.75 16.59 -5.79
CA TYR A 42 -18.55 15.75 -5.82
C TYR A 42 -18.92 14.28 -6.06
N ASP A 43 -18.33 13.66 -7.09
CA ASP A 43 -18.60 12.28 -7.48
C ASP A 43 -17.85 11.28 -6.59
N TYR A 44 -18.35 11.09 -5.36
CA TYR A 44 -17.78 10.12 -4.41
C TYR A 44 -17.90 8.67 -4.89
N ARG A 45 -18.93 8.37 -5.69
CA ARG A 45 -19.16 7.03 -6.23
C ARG A 45 -18.04 6.64 -7.19
N ARG A 46 -17.73 7.48 -8.18
CA ARG A 46 -16.59 7.26 -9.08
C ARG A 46 -15.27 7.28 -8.32
N ALA A 47 -15.11 8.19 -7.34
CA ALA A 47 -13.91 8.23 -6.52
C ALA A 47 -13.64 6.90 -5.78
N ALA A 48 -14.67 6.32 -5.16
CA ALA A 48 -14.57 5.03 -4.47
C ALA A 48 -14.27 3.88 -5.45
N ARG A 49 -14.96 3.86 -6.61
CA ARG A 49 -14.81 2.84 -7.65
C ARG A 49 -13.47 2.86 -8.37
N ASP A 50 -12.84 4.02 -8.49
CA ASP A 50 -11.48 4.14 -9.04
C ASP A 50 -10.43 3.79 -7.98
N ALA A 51 -10.66 4.13 -6.72
CA ALA A 51 -9.68 3.94 -5.65
C ALA A 51 -9.39 2.46 -5.36
N ILE A 52 -10.44 1.61 -5.38
CA ILE A 52 -10.33 0.16 -5.13
C ILE A 52 -9.41 -0.55 -6.14
N PRO A 53 -9.59 -0.41 -7.46
CA PRO A 53 -8.73 -1.02 -8.46
C PRO A 53 -7.41 -0.27 -8.71
N PHE A 54 -7.19 0.92 -8.14
CA PHE A 54 -5.97 1.71 -8.36
C PHE A 54 -4.65 0.92 -8.24
N PRO A 55 -4.45 0.03 -7.24
CA PRO A 55 -3.23 -0.78 -7.20
C PRO A 55 -3.02 -1.66 -8.44
N ARG A 56 -4.12 -2.19 -9.02
CA ARG A 56 -4.06 -2.97 -10.26
C ARG A 56 -3.72 -2.10 -11.46
N LEU A 57 -4.26 -0.88 -11.51
CA LEU A 57 -3.88 0.09 -12.53
C LEU A 57 -2.37 0.41 -12.48
N VAL A 58 -1.83 0.62 -11.28
CA VAL A 58 -0.37 0.83 -11.08
C VAL A 58 0.44 -0.40 -11.48
N ASP A 59 -0.01 -1.61 -11.14
CA ASP A 59 0.65 -2.84 -11.59
C ASP A 59 0.70 -2.93 -13.14
N ARG A 60 -0.40 -2.58 -13.82
CA ARG A 60 -0.47 -2.55 -15.29
C ARG A 60 0.45 -1.48 -15.87
N PHE A 61 0.52 -0.30 -15.27
CA PHE A 61 1.46 0.75 -15.67
C PHE A 61 2.90 0.25 -15.67
N TRP A 62 3.34 -0.44 -14.61
CA TRP A 62 4.71 -0.97 -14.56
C TRP A 62 4.96 -2.09 -15.56
N GLN A 63 3.95 -2.93 -15.83
CA GLN A 63 4.05 -3.95 -16.88
C GLN A 63 4.20 -3.31 -18.27
N ASN A 64 3.36 -2.32 -18.59
CA ASN A 64 3.38 -1.60 -19.86
C ASN A 64 4.69 -0.82 -20.03
N THR A 65 5.14 -0.15 -18.97
CA THR A 65 6.42 0.58 -18.99
C THR A 65 7.56 -0.37 -19.34
N ARG A 66 7.67 -1.52 -18.66
CA ARG A 66 8.70 -2.53 -18.92
C ARG A 66 8.66 -3.08 -20.35
N ARG A 67 7.46 -3.31 -20.90
CA ARG A 67 7.27 -3.75 -22.29
C ARG A 67 7.73 -2.69 -23.29
N CYS A 68 7.39 -1.43 -23.04
CA CYS A 68 7.73 -0.31 -23.91
C CYS A 68 9.24 -0.01 -23.92
N VAL A 69 9.88 0.00 -22.74
CA VAL A 69 11.30 0.37 -22.65
C VAL A 69 12.26 -0.82 -22.85
N GLY A 70 11.78 -2.06 -22.77
CA GLY A 70 12.59 -3.27 -23.04
C GLY A 70 13.51 -3.76 -21.92
N TRP A 71 13.53 -3.09 -20.75
CA TRP A 71 14.37 -3.46 -19.60
C TRP A 71 13.57 -3.50 -18.28
N ASP A 72 14.17 -4.14 -17.29
CA ASP A 72 13.60 -4.29 -15.95
C ASP A 72 13.59 -2.96 -15.18
N VAL A 73 12.51 -2.19 -15.35
CA VAL A 73 12.31 -0.91 -14.65
C VAL A 73 12.40 -1.10 -13.14
N GLN A 74 13.47 -0.53 -12.57
CA GLN A 74 13.67 -0.42 -11.13
C GLN A 74 13.03 0.87 -10.62
N TYR A 75 12.19 0.73 -9.61
CA TYR A 75 11.59 1.86 -8.93
C TYR A 75 11.46 1.63 -7.42
N PHE A 76 11.39 2.73 -6.69
CA PHE A 76 10.80 2.83 -5.38
C PHE A 76 9.62 3.78 -5.48
N GLY A 77 8.45 3.37 -5.04
CA GLY A 77 7.26 4.20 -5.10
C GLY A 77 6.38 4.06 -3.89
N THR A 78 5.52 5.03 -3.70
CA THR A 78 4.55 5.10 -2.64
C THR A 78 3.19 5.53 -3.16
N VAL A 79 2.15 4.97 -2.54
CA VAL A 79 0.76 5.32 -2.78
C VAL A 79 0.25 6.06 -1.57
N GLU A 80 -0.17 7.30 -1.78
CA GLU A 80 -0.74 8.16 -0.76
C GLU A 80 -2.16 8.57 -1.18
N PRO A 81 -3.14 8.57 -0.27
CA PRO A 81 -4.36 9.30 -0.49
C PRO A 81 -4.03 10.79 -0.44
N GLN A 82 -3.97 11.45 -1.59
CA GLN A 82 -3.67 12.86 -1.61
C GLN A 82 -4.81 13.64 -0.98
N LYS A 83 -4.50 14.85 -0.52
CA LYS A 83 -5.39 15.96 -0.21
C LYS A 83 -6.87 15.74 -0.61
N ARG A 84 -7.17 15.51 -1.89
CA ARG A 84 -8.52 15.32 -2.46
C ARG A 84 -9.19 13.93 -2.29
N GLY A 85 -8.72 13.08 -1.39
CA GLY A 85 -9.26 11.72 -1.17
C GLY A 85 -8.94 10.69 -2.27
N ALA A 86 -8.39 11.11 -3.41
CA ALA A 86 -7.98 10.23 -4.49
C ALA A 86 -6.57 9.64 -4.27
N PRO A 87 -6.34 8.37 -4.64
CA PRO A 87 -5.00 7.77 -4.65
C PRO A 87 -4.01 8.40 -5.64
N HIS A 88 -2.78 8.62 -5.16
CA HIS A 88 -1.66 9.15 -5.93
C HIS A 88 -0.45 8.23 -5.82
N LEU A 89 0.21 7.97 -6.94
CA LEU A 89 1.50 7.29 -7.00
C LEU A 89 2.61 8.33 -7.06
N HIS A 90 3.56 8.25 -6.13
CA HIS A 90 4.86 8.87 -6.22
C HIS A 90 5.89 7.77 -6.50
N ALA A 91 6.74 7.93 -7.51
CA ALA A 91 7.76 6.92 -7.82
C ALA A 91 9.09 7.56 -8.23
N ALA A 92 10.17 7.12 -7.60
CA ALA A 92 11.52 7.28 -8.12
C ALA A 92 11.86 6.06 -8.98
N ILE A 93 12.15 6.30 -10.25
CA ILE A 93 12.56 5.32 -11.24
C ILE A 93 14.06 5.49 -11.45
N ARG A 94 14.81 4.39 -11.39
CA ARG A 94 16.25 4.39 -11.65
C ARG A 94 16.49 4.62 -13.14
N GLY A 95 17.19 5.70 -13.46
CA GLY A 95 17.43 6.12 -14.83
C GLY A 95 16.32 7.00 -15.43
N THR A 96 16.43 7.27 -16.72
CA THR A 96 15.58 8.22 -17.46
C THR A 96 14.60 7.54 -18.38
N ILE A 97 13.34 7.95 -18.38
CA ILE A 97 12.40 7.59 -19.45
C ILE A 97 11.93 8.91 -20.08
N PRO A 98 11.95 9.04 -21.43
CA PRO A 98 11.44 10.24 -22.09
C PRO A 98 10.06 10.64 -21.59
N ARG A 99 9.85 11.94 -21.37
CA ARG A 99 8.58 12.47 -20.85
C ARG A 99 7.41 12.14 -21.78
N THR A 100 7.65 12.16 -23.09
CA THR A 100 6.69 11.82 -24.13
C THR A 100 6.25 10.36 -24.03
N GLU A 101 7.20 9.43 -23.87
CA GLU A 101 6.92 8.00 -23.65
C GLU A 101 6.13 7.77 -22.36
N LEU A 102 6.53 8.39 -21.24
CA LEU A 102 5.80 8.26 -19.97
C LEU A 102 4.36 8.79 -20.09
N ARG A 103 4.15 9.92 -20.77
CA ARG A 103 2.80 10.45 -20.99
C ARG A 103 1.96 9.52 -21.87
N ALA A 104 2.53 8.99 -22.95
CA ALA A 104 1.85 8.03 -23.82
C ALA A 104 1.50 6.73 -23.07
N LEU A 105 2.44 6.21 -22.26
CA LEU A 105 2.23 5.04 -21.41
C LEU A 105 1.11 5.24 -20.40
N VAL A 106 1.07 6.40 -19.74
CA VAL A 106 0.01 6.73 -18.79
C VAL A 106 -1.35 6.81 -19.51
N ALA A 107 -1.42 7.52 -20.63
CA ALA A 107 -2.65 7.67 -21.41
C ALA A 107 -3.17 6.32 -21.96
N ALA A 108 -2.28 5.41 -22.33
CA ALA A 108 -2.63 4.09 -22.84
C ALA A 108 -2.93 3.05 -21.74
N THR A 109 -2.63 3.36 -20.48
CA THR A 109 -2.80 2.39 -19.38
C THR A 109 -4.20 2.51 -18.76
N TYR A 110 -4.93 1.41 -18.83
CA TYR A 110 -6.23 1.24 -18.18
C TYR A 110 -6.29 -0.11 -17.46
N HIS A 111 -7.28 -0.26 -16.58
CA HIS A 111 -7.64 -1.55 -16.00
C HIS A 111 -9.15 -1.73 -16.02
N GLN A 112 -9.60 -2.77 -16.72
CA GLN A 112 -10.98 -3.21 -16.74
C GLN A 112 -11.29 -4.10 -15.53
N VAL A 113 -12.40 -3.79 -14.86
CA VAL A 113 -12.95 -4.53 -13.73
C VAL A 113 -14.12 -5.38 -14.24
N TRP A 114 -13.81 -6.64 -14.53
CA TRP A 114 -14.79 -7.65 -14.95
C TRP A 114 -15.47 -8.27 -13.72
N TRP A 115 -16.26 -7.45 -13.04
CA TRP A 115 -17.09 -7.84 -11.91
C TRP A 115 -18.57 -7.71 -12.29
N PRO A 116 -19.49 -8.33 -11.53
CA PRO A 116 -20.90 -8.13 -11.76
C PRO A 116 -21.31 -6.65 -11.68
N PRO A 117 -22.39 -6.25 -12.37
CA PRO A 117 -22.95 -4.91 -12.26
C PRO A 117 -23.29 -4.59 -10.79
N HIS A 118 -22.86 -3.42 -10.32
CA HIS A 118 -23.04 -3.00 -8.93
C HIS A 118 -23.36 -1.50 -8.85
N ASP A 119 -24.22 -1.06 -9.77
CA ASP A 119 -24.69 0.31 -9.90
C ASP A 119 -25.82 0.69 -8.97
N GLU A 120 -26.55 -0.31 -8.50
CA GLU A 120 -27.73 -0.13 -7.68
C GLU A 120 -27.70 -1.10 -6.51
N LEU A 121 -27.83 -0.57 -5.29
CA LEU A 121 -27.99 -1.40 -4.11
C LEU A 121 -29.37 -2.05 -4.15
N ARG A 122 -29.42 -3.38 -4.16
CA ARG A 122 -30.68 -4.15 -4.14
C ARG A 122 -31.21 -4.32 -2.73
N TYR A 123 -30.31 -4.41 -1.76
CA TYR A 123 -30.62 -4.66 -0.36
C TYR A 123 -30.08 -3.53 0.52
N THR A 124 -30.95 -2.94 1.34
CA THR A 124 -30.62 -1.83 2.25
C THR A 124 -31.39 -1.98 3.57
N GLY A 125 -30.92 -1.31 4.61
CA GLY A 125 -31.55 -1.34 5.93
C GLY A 125 -31.63 -2.76 6.50
N ASP A 126 -32.81 -3.14 6.98
CA ASP A 126 -33.04 -4.43 7.65
C ASP A 126 -33.38 -5.58 6.69
N ARG A 127 -33.59 -5.29 5.40
CA ARG A 127 -33.88 -6.27 4.35
C ARG A 127 -32.59 -6.76 3.71
N LEU A 128 -31.80 -7.51 4.47
CA LEU A 128 -30.52 -8.06 4.01
C LEU A 128 -30.62 -9.55 3.68
N PRO A 129 -29.90 -10.05 2.66
CA PRO A 129 -29.83 -11.47 2.36
C PRO A 129 -29.37 -12.29 3.55
N ARG A 130 -29.91 -13.49 3.68
CA ARG A 130 -29.69 -14.37 4.83
C ARG A 130 -29.06 -15.66 4.36
N TRP A 131 -28.22 -16.24 5.22
CA TRP A 131 -27.69 -17.57 4.95
C TRP A 131 -28.81 -18.60 5.11
N ASP A 132 -28.91 -19.50 4.13
CA ASP A 132 -29.79 -20.66 4.16
C ASP A 132 -28.95 -21.94 4.26
N ASP A 133 -29.21 -22.75 5.29
CA ASP A 133 -28.47 -23.97 5.55
C ASP A 133 -28.84 -25.15 4.66
N GLN A 134 -30.00 -25.13 4.00
CA GLN A 134 -30.39 -26.16 3.02
C GLN A 134 -29.69 -25.90 1.69
N VAL A 135 -29.70 -24.65 1.23
CA VAL A 135 -29.05 -24.26 -0.04
C VAL A 135 -27.54 -24.08 0.11
N LYS A 136 -27.05 -23.93 1.36
CA LYS A 136 -25.65 -23.59 1.68
C LYS A 136 -25.18 -22.33 0.95
N GLY A 137 -26.05 -21.32 0.92
CA GLY A 137 -25.82 -20.06 0.23
C GLY A 137 -26.68 -18.93 0.80
N PHE A 138 -26.50 -17.73 0.26
CA PHE A 138 -27.35 -16.59 0.60
C PHE A 138 -28.61 -16.56 -0.27
N VAL A 139 -29.75 -16.32 0.39
CA VAL A 139 -31.07 -16.20 -0.23
C VAL A 139 -31.64 -14.80 -0.01
N ASP A 140 -32.57 -14.42 -0.88
CA ASP A 140 -33.42 -13.26 -0.68
C ASP A 140 -34.20 -13.39 0.66
N PRO A 141 -34.26 -12.34 1.49
CA PRO A 141 -34.91 -12.42 2.79
C PRO A 141 -36.42 -12.68 2.72
N ASP A 142 -37.07 -12.29 1.62
CA ASP A 142 -38.52 -12.34 1.46
C ASP A 142 -38.96 -13.54 0.60
N THR A 143 -38.35 -13.74 -0.57
CA THR A 143 -38.72 -14.85 -1.48
C THR A 143 -38.05 -16.18 -1.14
N ARG A 144 -36.96 -16.14 -0.35
CA ARG A 144 -36.07 -17.29 -0.09
C ARG A 144 -35.41 -17.87 -1.33
N GLU A 145 -35.46 -17.18 -2.46
CA GLU A 145 -34.78 -17.61 -3.67
C GLU A 145 -33.25 -17.45 -3.51
N PRO A 146 -32.44 -18.41 -3.97
CA PRO A 146 -30.99 -18.31 -3.94
C PRO A 146 -30.48 -17.14 -4.78
N LEU A 147 -29.58 -16.35 -4.21
CA LEU A 147 -28.89 -15.30 -4.97
C LEU A 147 -27.94 -15.94 -6.00
N PRO A 148 -27.72 -15.30 -7.17
CA PRO A 148 -26.70 -15.72 -8.12
C PRO A 148 -25.32 -15.85 -7.48
N THR A 149 -24.60 -16.91 -7.81
CA THR A 149 -23.21 -17.10 -7.38
C THR A 149 -22.27 -16.14 -8.10
N TRP A 150 -21.06 -15.96 -7.56
CA TRP A 150 -20.03 -15.16 -8.22
C TRP A 150 -19.74 -15.65 -9.63
N GLU A 151 -19.60 -16.96 -9.81
CA GLU A 151 -19.34 -17.59 -11.10
C GLU A 151 -20.48 -17.34 -12.09
N GLN A 152 -21.74 -17.49 -11.69
CA GLN A 152 -22.91 -17.17 -12.54
C GLN A 152 -22.96 -15.69 -12.91
N ALA A 153 -22.67 -14.80 -11.96
CA ALA A 153 -22.72 -13.36 -12.17
C ALA A 153 -21.52 -12.81 -12.96
N THR A 154 -20.48 -13.63 -13.18
CA THR A 154 -19.28 -13.28 -13.97
C THR A 154 -19.11 -14.15 -15.21
N ASP A 155 -20.12 -14.93 -15.55
CA ASP A 155 -20.16 -15.71 -16.79
C ASP A 155 -20.08 -14.75 -18.00
N PRO A 156 -19.23 -15.01 -19.02
CA PRO A 156 -19.12 -14.18 -20.21
C PRO A 156 -20.46 -13.94 -20.95
N ASP A 157 -21.40 -14.88 -20.88
CA ASP A 157 -22.71 -14.73 -21.51
C ASP A 157 -23.62 -13.75 -20.74
N VAL A 158 -23.33 -13.55 -19.44
CA VAL A 158 -24.06 -12.65 -18.53
C VAL A 158 -23.37 -11.29 -18.38
N LEU A 159 -22.04 -11.27 -18.50
CA LEU A 159 -21.18 -10.09 -18.33
C LEU A 159 -20.47 -9.75 -19.66
N PRO A 160 -21.18 -9.15 -20.64
CA PRO A 160 -20.61 -8.84 -21.95
C PRO A 160 -19.60 -7.69 -21.92
N GLU A 161 -19.65 -6.84 -20.89
CA GLU A 161 -18.81 -5.66 -20.74
C GLU A 161 -18.29 -5.49 -19.30
N PRO A 162 -17.13 -4.82 -19.10
CA PRO A 162 -16.60 -4.62 -17.77
C PRO A 162 -17.45 -3.59 -17.00
N ALA A 163 -17.81 -3.92 -15.75
CA ALA A 163 -18.59 -3.02 -14.88
C ALA A 163 -17.90 -1.68 -14.58
N HIS A 164 -16.57 -1.61 -14.69
CA HIS A 164 -15.82 -0.37 -14.52
C HIS A 164 -14.48 -0.42 -15.26
N THR A 165 -14.07 0.71 -15.86
CA THR A 165 -12.72 0.86 -16.42
C THR A 165 -12.03 2.04 -15.75
N VAL A 166 -10.95 1.75 -15.03
CA VAL A 166 -10.15 2.79 -14.36
C VAL A 166 -8.96 3.18 -15.24
N THR A 167 -8.70 4.49 -15.30
CA THR A 167 -7.58 5.09 -16.02
C THR A 167 -6.88 6.12 -15.12
N PHE A 168 -5.67 6.54 -15.49
CA PHE A 168 -5.06 7.69 -14.83
C PHE A 168 -5.69 9.00 -15.31
N GLY A 169 -5.69 10.01 -14.45
CA GLY A 169 -6.05 11.38 -14.83
C GLY A 169 -4.98 12.01 -15.75
N ALA A 170 -5.35 13.12 -16.39
CA ALA A 170 -4.46 13.84 -17.31
C ALA A 170 -3.18 14.42 -16.65
N GLN A 171 -3.17 14.53 -15.31
CA GLN A 171 -2.04 15.10 -14.56
C GLN A 171 -0.89 14.10 -14.45
N VAL A 172 0.13 14.28 -15.31
CA VAL A 172 1.38 13.51 -15.29
C VAL A 172 2.55 14.43 -15.02
N HIS A 173 3.16 14.31 -13.84
CA HIS A 173 4.32 15.12 -13.48
C HIS A 173 5.60 14.30 -13.51
N VAL A 174 6.50 14.65 -14.44
CA VAL A 174 7.79 13.96 -14.67
C VAL A 174 8.95 14.93 -14.48
N LYS A 175 9.87 14.60 -13.57
CA LYS A 175 11.12 15.35 -13.36
C LYS A 175 12.32 14.42 -13.45
N GLY A 176 13.38 14.91 -14.09
CA GLY A 176 14.70 14.30 -13.94
C GLY A 176 15.33 14.79 -12.64
N ILE A 177 15.99 13.90 -11.90
CA ILE A 177 16.63 14.20 -10.62
C ILE A 177 18.08 13.75 -10.71
N LEU A 178 19.00 14.63 -10.34
CA LEU A 178 20.41 14.30 -10.11
C LEU A 178 20.62 13.94 -8.64
N GLY A 179 21.36 12.85 -8.39
CA GLY A 179 21.74 12.45 -7.03
C GLY A 179 22.57 13.52 -6.32
N GLY A 180 22.50 13.56 -4.98
CA GLY A 180 23.28 14.49 -4.16
C GLY A 180 22.78 15.95 -4.17
N THR A 181 21.69 16.25 -4.88
CA THR A 181 21.10 17.60 -4.94
C THR A 181 20.04 17.82 -3.86
N GLU A 182 19.79 19.08 -3.51
CA GLU A 182 18.68 19.46 -2.62
C GLU A 182 17.32 19.03 -3.19
N GLU A 183 17.15 19.11 -4.52
CA GLU A 183 15.94 18.64 -5.19
C GLU A 183 15.72 17.14 -4.98
N ALA A 184 16.77 16.32 -5.02
CA ALA A 184 16.66 14.89 -4.70
C ALA A 184 16.16 14.68 -3.26
N GLY A 185 16.69 15.43 -2.29
CA GLY A 185 16.25 15.39 -0.89
C GLY A 185 14.76 15.73 -0.74
N ARG A 186 14.32 16.84 -1.34
CA ARG A 186 12.90 17.26 -1.32
C ARG A 186 11.98 16.18 -1.91
N ARG A 187 12.41 15.48 -2.96
CA ARG A 187 11.61 14.46 -3.67
C ARG A 187 11.58 13.13 -2.92
N ILE A 188 12.66 12.77 -2.25
CA ILE A 188 12.69 11.64 -1.30
C ILE A 188 11.67 11.85 -0.18
N GLY A 189 11.48 13.10 0.28
CA GLY A 189 10.44 13.44 1.27
C GLY A 189 9.02 13.00 0.87
N TYR A 190 8.66 13.10 -0.42
CA TYR A 190 7.37 12.60 -0.91
C TYR A 190 7.26 11.07 -0.89
N LEU A 191 8.38 10.35 -1.03
CA LEU A 191 8.42 8.90 -0.92
C LEU A 191 8.35 8.41 0.52
N THR A 192 8.72 9.23 1.50
CA THR A 192 8.65 8.85 2.92
C THR A 192 7.37 9.33 3.60
N LYS A 193 6.66 10.29 3.00
CA LYS A 193 5.37 10.84 3.51
C LYS A 193 4.30 9.78 3.77
N SER A 194 4.24 8.73 2.94
CA SER A 194 3.20 7.68 3.04
C SER A 194 3.37 6.72 4.23
N ILE A 195 4.46 6.79 5.00
CA ILE A 195 4.77 5.81 6.05
C ILE A 195 3.99 6.11 7.35
N GLY A 196 3.51 7.34 7.56
CA GLY A 196 2.89 7.77 8.83
C GLY A 196 1.42 8.22 8.79
N GLN A 197 0.89 8.67 7.65
CA GLN A 197 -0.45 9.29 7.60
C GLN A 197 -1.42 8.47 6.75
N ALA A 198 -2.28 7.69 7.42
CA ALA A 198 -3.41 7.00 6.82
C ALA A 198 -4.69 7.79 7.19
N ALA A 199 -5.49 8.17 6.18
CA ALA A 199 -6.58 9.17 6.18
C ALA A 199 -6.21 10.67 6.38
N GLY A 200 -5.06 11.00 6.98
CA GLY A 200 -4.62 12.40 7.09
C GLY A 200 -5.61 13.31 7.84
N LEU A 201 -6.39 12.71 8.74
CA LEU A 201 -7.20 13.42 9.73
C LEU A 201 -6.39 13.47 11.02
N ASP A 202 -6.13 14.68 11.48
CA ASP A 202 -5.56 15.01 12.78
C ASP A 202 -6.46 16.01 13.50
N ASP A 203 -6.11 16.38 14.72
CA ASP A 203 -6.91 17.31 15.54
C ASP A 203 -7.04 18.69 14.89
N THR A 204 -6.10 19.07 14.01
CA THR A 204 -6.10 20.35 13.28
C THR A 204 -6.96 20.33 12.02
N THR A 205 -7.51 19.18 11.66
CA THR A 205 -8.26 19.02 10.41
C THR A 205 -9.60 19.77 10.45
N SER A 206 -9.89 20.55 9.40
CA SER A 206 -11.14 21.31 9.30
C SER A 206 -12.39 20.42 9.25
N ALA A 207 -13.53 20.96 9.73
CA ALA A 207 -14.81 20.27 9.69
C ALA A 207 -15.24 19.89 8.26
N ARG A 208 -14.98 20.76 7.27
CA ARG A 208 -15.23 20.48 5.85
C ARG A 208 -14.46 19.26 5.35
N LYS A 209 -13.18 19.14 5.72
CA LYS A 209 -12.36 17.98 5.33
C LYS A 209 -12.82 16.71 6.02
N ARG A 210 -13.21 16.78 7.30
CA ARG A 210 -13.83 15.64 8.01
C ARG A 210 -15.10 15.16 7.30
N GLU A 211 -15.97 16.09 6.90
CA GLU A 211 -17.19 15.76 6.16
C GLU A 211 -16.89 15.15 4.78
N HIS A 212 -15.92 15.70 4.05
CA HIS A 212 -15.46 15.15 2.77
C HIS A 212 -14.97 13.70 2.90
N VAL A 213 -14.13 13.43 3.90
CA VAL A 213 -13.65 12.07 4.19
C VAL A 213 -14.79 11.15 4.65
N ARG A 214 -15.73 11.66 5.46
CA ARG A 214 -16.92 10.90 5.90
C ARG A 214 -17.76 10.44 4.72
N ARG A 215 -18.05 11.33 3.76
CA ARG A 215 -18.81 11.01 2.54
C ARG A 215 -18.10 9.98 1.67
N LEU A 216 -16.80 10.14 1.43
CA LEU A 216 -16.01 9.14 0.70
C LEU A 216 -16.00 7.78 1.42
N THR A 217 -15.88 7.80 2.74
CA THR A 217 -15.90 6.57 3.57
C THR A 217 -17.27 5.89 3.51
N ALA A 218 -18.36 6.66 3.50
CA ALA A 218 -19.71 6.14 3.36
C ALA A 218 -19.90 5.40 2.02
N GLU A 219 -19.43 5.98 0.91
CA GLU A 219 -19.44 5.31 -0.40
C GLU A 219 -18.56 4.05 -0.42
N LEU A 220 -17.35 4.13 0.16
CA LEU A 220 -16.45 2.98 0.27
C LEU A 220 -17.03 1.85 1.13
N ALA A 221 -17.90 2.16 2.10
CA ALA A 221 -18.54 1.14 2.94
C ALA A 221 -19.48 0.23 2.14
N VAL A 222 -20.08 0.75 1.07
CA VAL A 222 -21.00 0.02 0.19
C VAL A 222 -20.40 -0.36 -1.15
N THR A 223 -19.17 0.07 -1.48
CA THR A 223 -18.51 -0.32 -2.74
C THR A 223 -17.74 -1.64 -2.59
N PRO A 224 -18.01 -2.70 -3.39
CA PRO A 224 -17.30 -3.97 -3.27
C PRO A 224 -15.78 -3.83 -3.51
N CYS A 225 -14.95 -4.44 -2.64
CA CYS A 225 -13.49 -4.26 -2.72
C CYS A 225 -12.73 -5.42 -3.37
N SER A 226 -13.37 -6.57 -3.58
CA SER A 226 -12.79 -7.78 -4.18
C SER A 226 -13.88 -8.81 -4.49
N PRO A 227 -13.60 -9.86 -5.29
CA PRO A 227 -14.54 -10.96 -5.53
C PRO A 227 -15.10 -11.65 -4.28
N ARG A 228 -14.34 -11.63 -3.17
CA ARG A 228 -14.72 -12.28 -1.91
C ARG A 228 -15.41 -11.32 -0.93
N CYS A 229 -15.71 -10.09 -1.36
CA CYS A 229 -16.21 -9.05 -0.48
C CYS A 229 -17.69 -9.30 -0.12
N ALA A 230 -18.02 -9.37 1.17
CA ALA A 230 -19.40 -9.57 1.62
C ALA A 230 -20.36 -8.41 1.26
N ILE A 231 -19.83 -7.28 0.80
CA ILE A 231 -20.64 -6.17 0.26
C ILE A 231 -21.39 -6.58 -1.02
N TRP A 232 -20.92 -7.60 -1.76
CA TRP A 232 -21.67 -8.16 -2.90
C TRP A 232 -23.10 -8.59 -2.56
N LEU A 233 -23.35 -8.96 -1.30
CA LEU A 233 -24.68 -9.31 -0.82
C LEU A 233 -25.64 -8.13 -0.86
N LEU A 234 -25.16 -6.88 -0.72
CA LEU A 234 -26.01 -5.70 -0.90
C LEU A 234 -26.46 -5.51 -2.36
N TYR A 235 -25.71 -6.07 -3.30
CA TYR A 235 -26.01 -6.07 -4.73
C TYR A 235 -26.72 -7.35 -5.19
N GLY A 236 -27.06 -8.24 -4.27
CA GLY A 236 -27.75 -9.50 -4.58
C GLY A 236 -26.89 -10.53 -5.28
N ILE A 237 -25.58 -10.53 -5.03
CA ILE A 237 -24.65 -11.52 -5.56
C ILE A 237 -23.92 -12.20 -4.41
N GLN A 238 -23.81 -13.52 -4.48
CA GLN A 238 -22.99 -14.25 -3.50
C GLN A 238 -21.50 -14.02 -3.80
N PRO A 239 -20.70 -13.56 -2.82
CA PRO A 239 -19.28 -13.39 -3.01
C PRO A 239 -18.59 -14.73 -3.28
N LYS A 240 -17.46 -14.70 -3.97
CA LYS A 240 -16.66 -15.90 -4.24
C LYS A 240 -16.25 -16.57 -2.94
N GLY A 241 -16.64 -17.84 -2.76
CA GLY A 241 -16.42 -18.58 -1.51
C GLY A 241 -17.31 -18.10 -0.36
N ALA A 242 -18.57 -17.77 -0.66
CA ALA A 242 -19.60 -17.47 0.32
C ALA A 242 -19.68 -18.55 1.41
N ARG A 243 -19.90 -18.12 2.65
CA ARG A 243 -19.96 -19.00 3.83
C ARG A 243 -20.80 -18.38 4.94
N LEU A 244 -21.38 -19.21 5.81
CA LEU A 244 -22.22 -18.81 6.95
C LEU A 244 -21.63 -17.70 7.83
N SER A 245 -20.30 -17.66 8.00
CA SER A 245 -19.65 -16.63 8.82
C SER A 245 -19.57 -15.24 8.18
N MET A 246 -20.01 -15.08 6.93
CA MET A 246 -20.12 -13.77 6.28
C MET A 246 -21.39 -13.07 6.73
N THR A 247 -21.31 -11.76 6.92
CA THR A 247 -22.46 -10.92 7.26
C THR A 247 -22.72 -9.95 6.11
N SER A 248 -23.96 -9.93 5.62
CA SER A 248 -24.43 -9.03 4.57
C SER A 248 -24.10 -7.57 4.94
N GLY A 249 -23.49 -6.85 3.99
CA GLY A 249 -23.09 -5.44 4.21
C GLY A 249 -21.87 -5.22 5.10
N ARG A 250 -21.16 -6.28 5.54
CA ARG A 250 -19.98 -6.14 6.42
C ARG A 250 -18.75 -6.85 5.87
N CYS A 251 -17.80 -6.08 5.38
CA CYS A 251 -16.49 -6.58 4.97
C CYS A 251 -15.38 -6.12 5.93
N LYS A 252 -14.49 -7.06 6.31
CA LYS A 252 -13.32 -6.78 7.16
C LYS A 252 -12.08 -6.33 6.36
N GLY A 253 -12.23 -6.18 5.04
CA GLY A 253 -11.15 -5.81 4.12
C GLY A 253 -10.60 -4.41 4.42
N LYS A 254 -9.30 -4.23 4.17
CA LYS A 254 -8.62 -2.95 4.41
C LYS A 254 -9.25 -1.79 3.66
N ALA A 255 -9.73 -1.99 2.41
CA ALA A 255 -10.34 -0.93 1.60
C ALA A 255 -11.50 -0.20 2.30
N HIS A 256 -12.26 -0.88 3.17
CA HIS A 256 -13.41 -0.31 3.86
C HIS A 256 -13.05 0.42 5.15
N ARG A 257 -11.78 0.40 5.56
CA ARG A 257 -11.35 1.16 6.74
C ARG A 257 -11.10 2.62 6.36
N PRO A 258 -11.58 3.59 7.15
CA PRO A 258 -11.39 5.01 6.87
C PRO A 258 -9.91 5.37 6.61
N GLU A 259 -8.99 4.81 7.41
CA GLU A 259 -7.53 5.02 7.26
C GLU A 259 -7.01 4.67 5.86
N HIS A 260 -7.66 3.73 5.19
CA HIS A 260 -7.20 3.16 3.94
C HIS A 260 -7.75 3.84 2.69
N LEU A 261 -8.88 4.55 2.79
CA LEU A 261 -9.53 5.28 1.69
C LEU A 261 -9.57 4.46 0.38
N GLY A 262 -10.05 3.21 0.46
CA GLY A 262 -10.18 2.32 -0.70
C GLY A 262 -8.91 1.55 -1.08
N ILE A 263 -7.73 1.95 -0.59
CA ILE A 263 -6.46 1.31 -0.95
C ILE A 263 -6.23 0.08 -0.05
N ALA A 264 -6.69 -1.10 -0.50
CA ALA A 264 -6.46 -2.37 0.21
C ALA A 264 -5.01 -2.91 0.08
N GLY A 265 -4.29 -2.47 -0.94
CA GLY A 265 -2.97 -2.98 -1.32
C GLY A 265 -1.81 -2.45 -0.47
N ARG A 266 -0.59 -2.79 -0.90
CA ARG A 266 0.64 -2.19 -0.34
C ARG A 266 0.71 -0.73 -0.75
N ARG A 267 1.03 0.15 0.21
CA ARG A 267 1.30 1.57 -0.04
C ARG A 267 2.74 1.87 -0.36
N VAL A 268 3.67 0.99 -0.01
CA VAL A 268 5.06 1.07 -0.44
C VAL A 268 5.29 0.02 -1.51
N LEU A 269 5.67 0.49 -2.69
CA LEU A 269 5.84 -0.29 -3.91
C LEU A 269 7.33 -0.27 -4.28
N VAL A 270 8.02 -1.37 -3.99
CA VAL A 270 9.44 -1.50 -4.33
C VAL A 270 9.56 -2.52 -5.45
N SER A 271 10.23 -2.15 -6.53
CA SER A 271 10.69 -3.15 -7.48
C SER A 271 11.65 -4.09 -6.72
N ARG A 272 11.35 -5.38 -6.64
CA ARG A 272 12.19 -6.36 -5.90
C ARG A 272 13.66 -6.36 -6.35
N LYS A 273 13.93 -5.74 -7.50
CA LYS A 273 15.25 -5.58 -8.14
C LYS A 273 15.96 -4.27 -7.79
N TRP A 274 15.36 -3.34 -7.03
CA TRP A 274 15.95 -2.03 -6.70
C TRP A 274 17.27 -2.16 -5.93
N SER A 275 17.26 -2.95 -4.86
CA SER A 275 18.48 -3.30 -4.10
C SER A 275 19.02 -4.67 -4.47
N ASN A 276 18.26 -5.47 -5.24
CA ASN A 276 18.48 -6.91 -5.43
C ASN A 276 18.65 -7.69 -4.10
N LYS A 277 18.10 -7.13 -3.01
CA LYS A 277 18.19 -7.65 -1.64
C LYS A 277 16.80 -7.99 -1.13
N SER A 278 16.68 -9.14 -0.46
CA SER A 278 15.48 -9.58 0.24
C SER A 278 15.28 -8.82 1.56
N LEU A 279 14.10 -8.93 2.18
CA LEU A 279 13.89 -8.40 3.54
C LEU A 279 14.77 -9.10 4.58
N THR A 280 15.16 -10.35 4.32
CA THR A 280 16.10 -11.11 5.16
C THR A 280 17.48 -10.50 5.06
N ASP A 281 17.94 -10.16 3.86
CA ASP A 281 19.25 -9.52 3.63
C ASP A 281 19.32 -8.17 4.34
N HIS A 282 18.28 -7.33 4.19
CA HIS A 282 18.17 -6.05 4.91
C HIS A 282 18.10 -6.22 6.43
N ARG A 283 17.58 -7.33 6.94
CA ARG A 283 17.60 -7.63 8.38
C ARG A 283 18.99 -8.04 8.84
N ALA A 284 19.66 -8.90 8.08
CA ALA A 284 21.03 -9.34 8.35
C ALA A 284 22.01 -8.16 8.33
N GLU A 285 21.94 -7.28 7.33
CA GLU A 285 22.79 -6.10 7.21
C GLU A 285 22.58 -5.11 8.35
N ARG A 286 21.34 -4.86 8.76
CA ARG A 286 21.07 -4.00 9.93
C ARG A 286 21.59 -4.63 11.22
N ALA A 287 21.45 -5.95 11.39
CA ALA A 287 21.97 -6.65 12.55
C ALA A 287 23.51 -6.62 12.57
N GLU A 288 24.15 -6.81 11.42
CA GLU A 288 25.60 -6.69 11.25
C GLU A 288 26.09 -5.27 11.57
N PHE A 289 25.44 -4.25 11.02
CA PHE A 289 25.76 -2.85 11.32
C PHE A 289 25.70 -2.56 12.82
N VAL A 290 24.63 -2.99 13.50
CA VAL A 290 24.49 -2.81 14.95
C VAL A 290 25.59 -3.58 15.70
N ARG A 291 25.88 -4.82 15.32
CA ARG A 291 26.98 -5.61 15.92
C ARG A 291 28.33 -4.91 15.78
N GLN A 292 28.65 -4.39 14.59
CA GLN A 292 29.89 -3.64 14.36
C GLN A 292 29.94 -2.33 15.14
N LEU A 293 28.82 -1.61 15.24
CA LEU A 293 28.71 -0.36 15.99
C LEU A 293 28.95 -0.61 17.49
N LEU A 294 28.29 -1.61 18.07
CA LEU A 294 28.49 -2.00 19.47
C LEU A 294 29.93 -2.43 19.73
N ALA A 295 30.52 -3.25 18.84
CA ALA A 295 31.90 -3.68 18.95
C ALA A 295 32.90 -2.51 18.93
N ARG A 296 32.70 -1.51 18.05
CA ARG A 296 33.53 -0.29 18.01
C ARG A 296 33.44 0.54 19.28
N ALA A 297 32.28 0.55 19.93
CA ALA A 297 32.08 1.23 21.21
C ALA A 297 32.56 0.40 22.41
N GLY A 298 33.13 -0.79 22.18
CA GLY A 298 33.53 -1.71 23.25
C GLY A 298 32.35 -2.32 24.02
N ILE A 299 31.12 -2.15 23.54
CA ILE A 299 29.91 -2.67 24.18
C ILE A 299 29.75 -4.12 23.74
N GLN A 300 30.01 -5.05 24.65
CA GLN A 300 29.68 -6.45 24.45
C GLN A 300 28.19 -6.62 24.74
N PRO A 301 27.37 -7.06 23.76
CA PRO A 301 26.01 -7.46 24.07
C PRO A 301 26.11 -8.57 25.11
N ALA A 302 25.42 -8.41 26.25
CA ALA A 302 25.21 -9.55 27.15
C ALA A 302 24.62 -10.66 26.29
N HIS A 303 25.34 -11.78 26.17
CA HIS A 303 25.10 -12.83 25.19
C HIS A 303 23.61 -13.19 25.10
N ALA A 304 23.18 -13.61 23.91
CA ALA A 304 21.93 -14.35 23.84
C ALA A 304 22.05 -15.52 24.82
N VAL A 305 20.97 -15.83 25.52
CA VAL A 305 20.89 -16.98 26.43
C VAL A 305 21.30 -18.29 25.72
N ASP A 306 21.38 -18.27 24.40
CA ASP A 306 21.71 -19.38 23.50
C ASP A 306 23.17 -19.88 23.55
N ASP A 307 24.13 -19.13 24.12
CA ASP A 307 25.57 -19.51 24.12
C ASP A 307 26.08 -20.12 25.44
N GLY A 308 25.19 -20.41 26.41
CA GLY A 308 25.54 -21.13 27.64
C GLY A 308 25.25 -22.64 27.56
N PRO A 309 25.67 -23.44 28.54
CA PRO A 309 25.44 -24.89 28.58
C PRO A 309 24.00 -25.22 28.99
N PHE A 310 23.02 -24.67 28.26
CA PHE A 310 21.61 -24.83 28.57
C PHE A 310 21.00 -25.96 27.75
N GLU A 311 20.20 -26.79 28.43
CA GLU A 311 19.27 -27.71 27.77
C GLU A 311 17.90 -27.06 27.67
N TRP A 312 17.28 -27.14 26.49
CA TRP A 312 15.99 -26.52 26.21
C TRP A 312 14.88 -27.56 26.26
N GLU A 313 13.83 -27.30 27.05
CA GLU A 313 12.61 -28.11 27.07
C GLU A 313 11.37 -27.32 26.62
N ARG A 314 10.35 -28.05 26.13
CA ARG A 314 9.09 -27.42 25.71
C ARG A 314 8.19 -27.20 26.92
N THR A 315 7.86 -25.94 27.18
CA THR A 315 6.90 -25.53 28.21
C THR A 315 5.54 -26.21 28.03
N ARG A 316 4.94 -26.67 29.13
CA ARG A 316 3.61 -27.33 29.13
C ARG A 316 2.52 -26.34 29.57
N PRO A 317 1.24 -26.55 29.20
CA PRO A 317 0.14 -25.77 29.77
C PRO A 317 0.11 -25.94 31.30
N GLY A 318 0.19 -24.84 32.06
CA GLY A 318 0.19 -24.86 33.53
C GLY A 318 1.56 -25.00 34.19
N ASP A 319 2.64 -24.94 33.41
CA ASP A 319 4.02 -24.96 33.89
C ASP A 319 4.31 -23.76 34.82
N THR A 320 4.72 -24.05 36.06
CA THR A 320 4.97 -23.04 37.11
C THR A 320 6.27 -22.29 36.89
N ASP A 321 7.18 -22.85 36.10
CA ASP A 321 8.48 -22.25 35.81
C ASP A 321 8.39 -21.21 34.68
N VAL A 322 7.23 -21.13 34.01
CA VAL A 322 6.93 -20.09 33.02
C VAL A 322 6.35 -18.87 33.73
N PRO A 323 7.06 -17.73 33.74
CA PRO A 323 6.52 -16.52 34.34
C PRO A 323 5.20 -16.12 33.69
N PRO A 324 4.26 -15.54 34.46
CA PRO A 324 3.03 -15.01 33.90
C PRO A 324 3.29 -14.03 32.75
N ARG A 325 2.38 -13.97 31.77
CA ARG A 325 2.49 -13.10 30.60
C ARG A 325 2.87 -11.63 30.92
N PRO A 326 2.33 -10.98 31.97
CA PRO A 326 2.76 -9.64 32.36
C PRO A 326 4.25 -9.55 32.70
N VAL A 327 4.81 -10.54 33.40
CA VAL A 327 6.23 -10.60 33.76
C VAL A 327 7.10 -10.78 32.52
N LEU A 328 6.72 -11.69 31.62
CA LEU A 328 7.42 -11.86 30.33
C LEU A 328 7.42 -10.56 29.49
N LEU A 329 6.31 -9.81 29.51
CA LEU A 329 6.24 -8.52 28.84
C LEU A 329 7.18 -7.49 29.49
N LEU A 330 7.26 -7.43 30.82
CA LEU A 330 8.19 -6.54 31.53
C LEU A 330 9.65 -6.89 31.23
N HIS A 331 10.01 -8.17 31.19
CA HIS A 331 11.35 -8.62 30.78
C HIS A 331 11.67 -8.21 29.34
N ALA A 332 10.73 -8.40 28.40
CA ALA A 332 10.91 -7.98 27.01
C ALA A 332 11.05 -6.44 26.86
N ILE A 333 10.29 -5.66 27.65
CA ILE A 333 10.40 -4.21 27.69
C ILE A 333 11.78 -3.79 28.22
N HIS A 334 12.21 -4.35 29.35
CA HIS A 334 13.52 -4.07 29.94
C HIS A 334 14.66 -4.42 28.97
N GLN A 335 14.59 -5.58 28.31
CA GLN A 335 15.56 -5.97 27.30
C GLN A 335 15.63 -4.96 26.15
N ARG A 336 14.48 -4.49 25.65
CA ARG A 336 14.45 -3.46 24.60
C ARG A 336 14.97 -2.10 25.06
N GLN A 337 14.70 -1.70 26.30
CA GLN A 337 15.26 -0.49 26.89
C GLN A 337 16.78 -0.57 26.98
N ARG A 338 17.31 -1.72 27.44
CA ARG A 338 18.76 -1.97 27.48
C ARG A 338 19.39 -1.90 26.10
N TRP A 339 18.85 -2.63 25.11
CA TRP A 339 19.36 -2.57 23.73
C TRP A 339 19.32 -1.16 23.14
N ARG A 340 18.30 -0.37 23.47
CA ARG A 340 18.21 1.02 23.03
C ARG A 340 19.30 1.87 23.66
N ALA A 341 19.52 1.74 24.96
CA ALA A 341 20.57 2.44 25.69
C ALA A 341 21.97 2.08 25.15
N ASP A 342 22.23 0.78 24.93
CA ASP A 342 23.50 0.29 24.36
C ASP A 342 23.74 0.88 22.96
N TYR A 343 22.71 0.89 22.10
CA TYR A 343 22.80 1.47 20.76
C TYR A 343 23.02 3.00 20.78
N ASP A 344 22.28 3.73 21.62
CA ASP A 344 22.42 5.18 21.74
C ASP A 344 23.80 5.56 22.33
N ALA A 345 24.30 4.81 23.31
CA ALA A 345 25.66 4.97 23.84
C ALA A 345 26.71 4.69 22.75
N ALA A 346 26.55 3.64 21.95
CA ALA A 346 27.47 3.34 20.86
C ALA A 346 27.49 4.40 19.76
N LEU A 347 26.32 5.00 19.44
CA LEU A 347 26.24 6.14 18.53
C LEU A 347 26.99 7.36 19.06
N LEU A 348 26.86 7.67 20.36
CA LEU A 348 27.57 8.78 20.98
C LEU A 348 29.09 8.59 20.93
N THR A 349 29.57 7.37 21.22
CA THR A 349 31.00 7.04 21.19
C THR A 349 31.59 7.05 19.77
N ALA A 350 30.81 6.62 18.77
CA ALA A 350 31.27 6.56 17.38
C ALA A 350 31.38 7.94 16.70
N GLY A 351 30.86 9.01 17.32
CA GLY A 351 30.77 10.35 16.72
C GLY A 351 29.70 10.46 15.63
N GLU A 352 29.58 11.63 14.99
CA GLU A 352 28.69 11.80 13.85
C GLU A 352 29.07 10.79 12.75
N PRO A 353 28.15 9.94 12.27
CA PRO A 353 28.48 9.02 11.20
C PRO A 353 28.98 9.83 10.01
N PRO A 354 30.12 9.48 9.39
CA PRO A 354 30.62 10.20 8.22
C PRO A 354 29.48 10.30 7.22
N HIS A 355 29.26 11.48 6.62
CA HIS A 355 28.20 11.76 5.65
C HIS A 355 27.97 10.54 4.76
N GLN A 356 27.02 9.69 5.15
CA GLN A 356 26.91 8.40 4.50
C GLN A 356 26.39 8.72 3.11
N ASN A 357 27.20 8.41 2.11
CA ASN A 357 26.67 8.19 0.79
C ASN A 357 25.68 7.02 0.95
N ARG A 358 24.40 7.31 1.20
CA ARG A 358 23.31 6.34 1.49
C ARG A 358 22.92 5.55 0.23
N SER A 359 23.84 5.42 -0.71
CA SER A 359 23.70 4.62 -1.90
C SER A 359 23.89 3.16 -1.52
N ALA A 360 22.95 2.31 -1.91
CA ALA A 360 23.06 0.86 -1.74
C ALA A 360 24.07 0.21 -2.70
N THR A 361 24.77 1.01 -3.51
CA THR A 361 25.86 0.59 -4.39
C THR A 361 27.11 1.37 -4.04
N GLU A 362 28.24 0.66 -3.93
CA GLU A 362 29.56 1.25 -3.77
C GLU A 362 29.78 2.32 -4.84
N SER A 363 30.28 3.47 -4.40
CA SER A 363 30.64 4.58 -5.27
C SER A 363 31.93 4.23 -6.00
N GLU A 364 31.82 3.50 -7.10
CA GLU A 364 32.81 3.66 -8.18
C GLU A 364 32.54 5.01 -8.86
N ALA A 365 33.24 6.00 -8.33
CA ALA A 365 33.67 7.28 -8.88
C ALA A 365 32.63 8.24 -9.51
N ALA A 366 32.90 9.52 -9.25
CA ALA A 366 32.16 10.73 -9.61
C ALA A 366 32.09 11.01 -11.12
#